data_AF-A0A0C9R215-F1
#
_entry.id   AF-A0A0C9R215-F1
#
_cell.length_a   1.000
_cell.length_b   1.000
_cell.length_c   1.000
_cell.angle_alpha   90.00
_cell.angle_beta   90.00
_cell.angle_gamma   90.00
#
_symmetry.space_group_name_H-M   'P 1'
#
loop_
_entity.id
_entity.type
_entity.pdbx_description
1 polymer ?
#
loop_
_entity_poly.entity_id
_entity_poly.type
_entity_poly.pdbx_seq_one_letter_code
_entity_poly.pdbx_strand_id
1 'polypeptide(L)'
;QSDEELTSYFTVLVNTAQAYFRGLRDPSLTLTLVGSKRLWLFSGQDEEIISYVEENRKKLVDAAATLPRLEDAVRWNKSVPVGVDVVFLITGIETKTREDSFTKDWKGLSVPKTICFWDGTEMAKAAGIAHDDGETFNGATVMALQVALLLGASKDSLRNRRCRSAGSHLTSSMKGGIHPYLSECSKNSLQDFYYRNFERPNICWKDSPIPADQGNEHLPMDFYKEKGHDYCYVHSTRFTSLYTCKPLKVGVDPAACKAPCCEYRRGGEYR
;
A
#
# COMPACT_ATOMS: atom_id res chain seq x y z
N GLN A 1 2.36 -7.01 -20.45
CA GLN A 1 3.14 -5.84 -19.99
C GLN A 1 4.62 -6.09 -20.18
N SER A 2 5.35 -5.11 -20.70
CA SER A 2 6.82 -5.10 -20.61
C SER A 2 7.28 -4.84 -19.17
N ASP A 3 8.57 -4.99 -18.88
CA ASP A 3 9.15 -4.67 -17.57
C ASP A 3 9.17 -3.15 -17.30
N GLU A 4 9.26 -2.35 -18.37
CA GLU A 4 9.16 -0.89 -18.32
C GLU A 4 7.73 -0.44 -17.96
N GLU A 5 6.71 -1.01 -18.60
CA GLU A 5 5.30 -0.73 -18.25
C GLU A 5 4.97 -1.14 -16.82
N LEU A 6 5.54 -2.25 -16.35
CA LEU A 6 5.37 -2.71 -14.97
C LEU A 6 6.02 -1.75 -13.97
N THR A 7 7.21 -1.26 -14.30
CA THR A 7 7.96 -0.30 -13.47
C THR A 7 7.24 1.04 -13.40
N SER A 8 6.73 1.53 -14.52
CA SER A 8 5.91 2.74 -14.57
C SER A 8 4.63 2.59 -13.74
N TYR A 9 3.91 1.46 -13.88
CA TYR A 9 2.72 1.17 -13.08
C TYR A 9 3.03 1.15 -11.57
N PHE A 10 4.06 0.42 -11.16
CA PHE A 10 4.41 0.36 -9.74
C PHE A 10 4.94 1.68 -9.19
N THR A 11 5.54 2.53 -10.04
CA THR A 11 5.92 3.88 -9.63
C THR A 11 4.68 4.70 -9.30
N VAL A 12 3.63 4.63 -10.12
CA VAL A 12 2.34 5.27 -9.83
C VAL A 12 1.69 4.69 -8.57
N LEU A 13 1.77 3.37 -8.36
CA LEU A 13 1.27 2.72 -7.14
C LEU A 13 1.98 3.26 -5.88
N VAL A 14 3.31 3.38 -5.92
CA VAL A 14 4.11 3.93 -4.81
C VAL A 14 3.82 5.41 -4.60
N ASN A 15 3.71 6.21 -5.66
CA ASN A 15 3.32 7.63 -5.58
C ASN A 15 1.91 7.79 -4.97
N THR A 16 1.00 6.87 -5.29
CA THR A 16 -0.35 6.83 -4.70
C THR A 16 -0.29 6.50 -3.21
N ALA A 17 0.53 5.52 -2.80
CA ALA A 17 0.75 5.20 -1.39
C ALA A 17 1.41 6.36 -0.64
N GLN A 18 2.39 7.05 -1.24
CA GLN A 18 3.03 8.26 -0.71
C GLN A 18 2.02 9.37 -0.40
N ALA A 19 0.96 9.50 -1.20
CA ALA A 19 -0.07 10.54 -1.01
C ALA A 19 -0.77 10.43 0.36
N TYR A 20 -0.84 9.25 0.98
CA TYR A 20 -1.42 9.04 2.31
C TYR A 20 -0.61 9.69 3.44
N PHE A 21 0.64 10.06 3.16
CA PHE A 21 1.55 10.69 4.12
C PHE A 21 1.71 12.21 3.92
N ARG A 22 0.95 12.84 3.01
CA ARG A 22 0.98 14.31 2.79
C ARG A 22 0.72 15.15 4.05
N GLY A 23 0.03 14.57 5.04
CA GLY A 23 -0.23 15.19 6.34
C GLY A 23 0.88 15.00 7.38
N LEU A 24 1.97 14.31 7.04
CA LEU A 24 3.15 14.08 7.89
C LEU A 24 4.28 15.01 7.41
N ARG A 25 4.47 16.12 8.12
CA ARG A 25 5.48 17.15 7.75
C ARG A 25 6.79 16.99 8.50
N ASP A 26 6.75 16.32 9.65
CA ASP A 26 7.89 16.16 10.53
C ASP A 26 7.81 14.78 11.19
N PRO A 27 8.68 13.81 10.86
CA PRO A 27 9.65 13.88 9.76
C PRO A 27 8.96 13.91 8.39
N SER A 28 9.64 14.42 7.36
CA SER A 28 9.21 14.23 5.97
C SER A 28 9.44 12.78 5.55
N LEU A 29 8.44 12.15 4.95
CA LEU A 29 8.55 10.79 4.38
C LEU A 29 8.48 10.86 2.85
N THR A 30 9.40 10.16 2.19
CA THR A 30 9.37 9.96 0.73
C THR A 30 9.49 8.46 0.44
N LEU A 31 8.52 7.90 -0.27
CA LEU A 31 8.57 6.54 -0.79
C LEU A 31 9.10 6.58 -2.23
N THR A 32 10.10 5.74 -2.51
CA THR A 32 10.72 5.64 -3.83
C THR A 32 10.73 4.19 -4.28
N LEU A 33 10.17 3.92 -5.47
CA LEU A 33 10.36 2.61 -6.09
C LEU A 33 11.79 2.55 -6.64
N VAL A 34 12.60 1.62 -6.14
CA VAL A 34 13.99 1.40 -6.60
C VAL A 34 14.13 0.25 -7.60
N GLY A 35 13.11 -0.59 -7.70
CA GLY A 35 13.09 -1.67 -8.67
C GLY A 35 11.84 -2.53 -8.52
N SER A 36 11.52 -3.26 -9.57
CA SER A 36 10.47 -4.28 -9.56
C SER A 36 10.97 -5.54 -10.27
N LYS A 37 10.45 -6.70 -9.85
CA LYS A 37 10.75 -7.97 -10.49
C LYS A 37 9.51 -8.84 -10.47
N ARG A 38 9.22 -9.48 -11.59
CA ARG A 38 8.19 -10.53 -11.64
C ARG A 38 8.67 -11.77 -10.91
N LEU A 39 7.85 -12.25 -9.99
CA LEU A 39 8.02 -13.58 -9.42
C LEU A 39 7.47 -14.58 -10.45
N TRP A 40 8.34 -15.29 -11.16
CA TRP A 40 7.90 -16.34 -12.08
C TRP A 40 7.63 -17.61 -11.28
N LEU A 41 6.35 -17.84 -10.96
CA LEU A 41 5.84 -19.00 -10.20
C LEU A 41 6.07 -20.38 -10.89
N PHE A 42 6.97 -20.49 -11.87
CA PHE A 42 7.18 -21.73 -12.66
C PHE A 42 8.67 -22.12 -12.84
N SER A 43 9.62 -21.38 -12.26
CA SER A 43 11.04 -21.74 -12.30
C SER A 43 11.51 -22.34 -10.97
N GLY A 44 10.83 -23.38 -10.47
CA GLY A 44 11.32 -24.42 -9.53
C GLY A 44 12.02 -24.04 -8.21
N GLN A 45 12.28 -22.77 -7.92
CA GLN A 45 12.96 -22.26 -6.73
C GLN A 45 12.13 -21.20 -5.98
N ASP A 46 11.12 -20.59 -6.63
CA ASP A 46 10.23 -19.56 -6.04
C ASP A 46 8.90 -20.15 -5.50
N GLU A 47 8.72 -21.47 -5.57
CA GLU A 47 7.47 -22.16 -5.20
C GLU A 47 7.14 -22.17 -3.70
N GLU A 48 8.01 -21.63 -2.84
CA GLU A 48 7.86 -21.76 -1.39
C GLU A 48 7.35 -20.48 -0.68
N ILE A 49 7.33 -19.32 -1.35
CA ILE A 49 6.98 -18.04 -0.70
C ILE A 49 5.47 -17.88 -0.52
N ILE A 50 4.69 -18.07 -1.59
CA ILE A 50 3.25 -17.75 -1.59
C ILE A 50 2.43 -18.94 -1.07
N SER A 51 1.67 -18.69 -0.01
CA SER A 51 0.67 -19.64 0.50
C SER A 51 -0.73 -19.23 0.07
N TYR A 52 -1.58 -20.21 -0.19
CA TYR A 52 -2.97 -19.98 -0.59
C TYR A 52 -3.94 -20.58 0.42
N VAL A 53 -5.12 -19.97 0.51
CA VAL A 53 -6.28 -20.49 1.26
C VAL A 53 -7.51 -20.43 0.36
N GLU A 54 -8.39 -21.41 0.49
CA GLU A 54 -9.67 -21.42 -0.21
C GLU A 54 -10.80 -21.03 0.75
N GLU A 55 -11.60 -20.05 0.35
CA GLU A 55 -12.75 -19.59 1.13
C GLU A 55 -13.89 -19.26 0.16
N ASN A 56 -15.09 -19.78 0.42
CA ASN A 56 -16.26 -19.60 -0.46
C ASN A 56 -15.98 -19.93 -1.94
N ARG A 57 -15.22 -21.00 -2.21
CA ARG A 57 -14.76 -21.43 -3.55
C ARG A 57 -13.86 -20.41 -4.28
N LYS A 58 -13.27 -19.46 -3.56
CA LYS A 58 -12.30 -18.49 -4.08
C LYS A 58 -10.92 -18.80 -3.53
N LYS A 59 -9.93 -18.89 -4.42
CA LYS A 59 -8.52 -18.98 -4.06
C LYS A 59 -8.02 -17.59 -3.67
N LEU A 60 -7.49 -17.47 -2.45
CA LEU A 60 -6.94 -16.25 -1.88
C LEU A 60 -5.47 -16.47 -1.51
N VAL A 61 -4.65 -15.43 -1.52
CA VAL A 61 -3.32 -15.47 -0.91
C VAL A 61 -3.48 -15.42 0.60
N ASP A 62 -2.99 -16.44 1.32
CA ASP A 62 -2.96 -16.42 2.78
C ASP A 62 -1.85 -15.49 3.24
N ALA A 63 -2.19 -14.24 3.55
CA ALA A 63 -1.19 -13.24 3.91
C ALA A 63 -0.47 -13.58 5.22
N ALA A 64 -1.15 -14.24 6.16
CA ALA A 64 -0.55 -14.61 7.45
C ALA A 64 0.48 -15.73 7.31
N ALA A 65 0.28 -16.65 6.37
CA ALA A 65 1.24 -17.71 6.06
C ALA A 65 2.34 -17.25 5.07
N THR A 66 2.01 -16.34 4.15
CA THR A 66 2.94 -15.86 3.10
C THR A 66 3.95 -14.86 3.64
N LEU A 67 3.53 -13.92 4.51
CA LEU A 67 4.39 -12.81 4.94
C LEU A 67 5.68 -13.27 5.63
N PRO A 68 5.66 -14.23 6.60
CA PRO A 68 6.89 -14.70 7.22
C PRO A 68 7.87 -15.34 6.22
N ARG A 69 7.34 -16.06 5.22
CA ARG A 69 8.18 -16.65 4.17
C ARG A 69 8.79 -15.61 3.25
N LEU A 70 8.04 -14.55 2.95
CA LEU A 70 8.55 -13.41 2.21
C LEU A 70 9.64 -12.69 3.02
N GLU A 71 9.42 -12.44 4.31
CA GLU A 71 10.42 -11.86 5.23
C GLU A 71 11.71 -12.69 5.24
N ASP A 72 11.62 -14.01 5.37
CA ASP A 72 12.77 -14.91 5.32
C ASP A 72 13.46 -14.90 3.96
N ALA A 73 12.69 -14.90 2.87
CA ALA A 73 13.22 -14.88 1.51
C ALA A 73 13.97 -13.58 1.20
N VAL A 74 13.49 -12.41 1.64
CA VAL A 74 14.12 -11.12 1.31
C VAL A 74 15.28 -10.77 2.24
N ARG A 75 15.29 -11.34 3.46
CA ARG A 75 16.30 -11.04 4.49
C ARG A 75 17.73 -11.26 4.01
N TRP A 76 17.98 -12.38 3.33
CA TRP A 76 19.33 -12.78 2.92
C TRP A 76 19.52 -12.78 1.40
N ASN A 77 18.54 -12.26 0.66
CA ASN A 77 18.60 -12.30 -0.79
C ASN A 77 19.48 -11.17 -1.34
N LYS A 78 20.70 -11.54 -1.71
CA LYS A 78 21.68 -10.66 -2.37
C LYS A 78 21.21 -10.14 -3.73
N SER A 79 20.17 -10.73 -4.33
CA SER A 79 19.56 -10.26 -5.57
C SER A 79 18.64 -9.06 -5.37
N VAL A 80 18.21 -8.78 -4.14
CA VAL A 80 17.46 -7.56 -3.84
C VAL A 80 18.46 -6.40 -3.80
N PRO A 81 18.25 -5.31 -4.58
CA PRO A 81 19.21 -4.20 -4.66
C PRO A 81 19.66 -3.66 -3.30
N VAL A 82 20.89 -3.15 -3.28
CA VAL A 82 21.45 -2.41 -2.14
C VAL A 82 20.64 -1.11 -1.96
N GLY A 83 20.34 -0.73 -0.72
CA GLY A 83 19.50 0.45 -0.42
C GLY A 83 17.99 0.18 -0.46
N VAL A 84 17.55 -1.07 -0.58
CA VAL A 84 16.14 -1.45 -0.42
C VAL A 84 15.83 -1.64 1.06
N ASP A 85 14.95 -0.80 1.62
CA ASP A 85 14.51 -0.91 3.02
C ASP A 85 13.32 -1.85 3.21
N VAL A 86 12.43 -1.91 2.21
CA VAL A 86 11.18 -2.68 2.27
C VAL A 86 10.90 -3.34 0.92
N VAL A 87 10.49 -4.61 0.94
CA VAL A 87 10.03 -5.36 -0.24
C VAL A 87 8.53 -5.63 -0.15
N PHE A 88 7.78 -5.27 -1.18
CA PHE A 88 6.36 -5.61 -1.27
C PHE A 88 6.11 -6.73 -2.29
N LEU A 89 5.38 -7.76 -1.88
CA LEU A 89 4.71 -8.68 -2.80
C LEU A 89 3.38 -8.05 -3.23
N ILE A 90 3.30 -7.65 -4.49
CA ILE A 90 2.06 -7.18 -5.11
C ILE A 90 1.42 -8.32 -5.90
N THR A 91 0.14 -8.60 -5.65
CA THR A 91 -0.57 -9.75 -6.22
C THR A 91 -1.93 -9.37 -6.79
N GLY A 92 -2.22 -9.84 -8.01
CA GLY A 92 -3.55 -9.77 -8.62
C GLY A 92 -4.60 -10.68 -7.94
N ILE A 93 -4.16 -11.64 -7.13
CA ILE A 93 -5.04 -12.48 -6.31
C ILE A 93 -5.28 -11.78 -4.96
N GLU A 94 -6.55 -11.68 -4.56
CA GLU A 94 -6.94 -11.11 -3.27
C GLU A 94 -6.22 -11.76 -2.09
N THR A 95 -5.80 -10.92 -1.14
CA THR A 95 -5.09 -11.34 0.07
C THR A 95 -6.06 -11.50 1.23
N LYS A 96 -5.95 -12.62 1.95
CA LYS A 96 -6.67 -12.87 3.20
C LYS A 96 -5.83 -12.44 4.40
N THR A 97 -6.18 -11.30 4.99
CA THR A 97 -5.71 -10.87 6.31
C THR A 97 -6.72 -11.29 7.38
N ARG A 98 -6.25 -11.50 8.61
CA ARG A 98 -7.11 -11.93 9.74
C ARG A 98 -6.94 -10.97 10.91
N GLU A 99 -8.00 -10.66 11.63
CA GLU A 99 -7.91 -10.02 12.94
C GLU A 99 -8.04 -11.10 14.01
N ASP A 100 -7.06 -11.20 14.90
CA ASP A 100 -7.13 -12.03 16.08
C ASP A 100 -8.30 -11.56 16.96
N SER A 101 -9.22 -12.47 17.30
CA SER A 101 -10.44 -12.11 18.02
C SER A 101 -10.15 -11.59 19.43
N PHE A 102 -9.07 -12.06 20.05
CA PHE A 102 -8.68 -11.72 21.42
C PHE A 102 -7.74 -10.52 21.46
N THR A 103 -6.59 -10.59 20.76
CA THR A 103 -5.57 -9.52 20.80
C THR A 103 -5.93 -8.35 19.91
N LYS A 104 -6.83 -8.53 18.95
CA LYS A 104 -7.12 -7.54 17.89
C LYS A 104 -5.91 -7.23 17.01
N ASP A 105 -4.99 -8.17 16.93
CA ASP A 105 -3.87 -8.07 16.00
C ASP A 105 -4.24 -8.45 14.58
N TRP A 106 -3.70 -7.72 13.63
CA TRP A 106 -3.86 -8.03 12.22
C TRP A 106 -2.73 -8.97 11.80
N LYS A 107 -3.10 -10.20 11.46
CA LYS A 107 -2.21 -11.20 10.89
C LYS A 107 -2.22 -11.07 9.37
N GLY A 108 -1.02 -11.16 8.78
CA GLY A 108 -0.81 -10.97 7.34
C GLY A 108 -0.62 -9.52 6.91
N LEU A 109 -0.23 -8.65 7.84
CA LEU A 109 0.29 -7.30 7.55
C LEU A 109 1.67 -7.17 8.17
N SER A 110 2.49 -6.28 7.62
CA SER A 110 3.82 -5.97 8.14
C SER A 110 3.84 -5.74 9.65
N VAL A 111 4.84 -6.31 10.31
CA VAL A 111 5.04 -6.19 11.75
C VAL A 111 5.37 -4.72 12.09
N PRO A 112 4.70 -4.09 13.07
CA PRO A 112 5.00 -2.71 13.38
C PRO A 112 6.41 -2.49 13.92
N LYS A 113 7.03 -1.35 13.61
CA LYS A 113 8.34 -0.90 14.15
C LYS A 113 9.55 -1.77 13.76
N THR A 114 9.50 -2.44 12.60
CA THR A 114 10.58 -3.33 12.14
C THR A 114 11.38 -2.81 10.95
N ILE A 115 11.01 -1.69 10.34
CA ILE A 115 11.83 -1.09 9.27
C ILE A 115 13.19 -0.67 9.81
N CYS A 116 14.27 -1.06 9.13
CA CYS A 116 15.65 -0.90 9.60
C CYS A 116 16.00 -1.63 10.91
N PHE A 117 15.15 -2.53 11.41
CA PHE A 117 15.36 -3.23 12.68
C PHE A 117 15.07 -4.72 12.54
N TRP A 118 16.11 -5.51 12.29
CA TRP A 118 16.10 -6.94 12.58
C TRP A 118 17.53 -7.48 12.79
N ASP A 119 17.71 -8.21 13.89
CA ASP A 119 18.86 -9.08 14.24
C ASP A 119 20.27 -8.70 13.75
N GLY A 120 20.96 -7.92 14.59
CA GLY A 120 22.28 -8.30 15.09
C GLY A 120 23.52 -7.85 14.32
N THR A 121 23.52 -7.89 12.98
CA THR A 121 24.78 -7.64 12.23
C THR A 121 24.63 -7.06 10.81
N GLU A 122 23.45 -7.13 10.18
CA GLU A 122 23.15 -6.51 8.88
C GLU A 122 21.73 -5.91 8.90
N MET A 123 21.48 -4.83 8.14
CA MET A 123 20.15 -4.22 8.06
C MET A 123 19.22 -5.15 7.27
N ALA A 124 18.38 -5.93 7.97
CA ALA A 124 17.40 -6.75 7.29
C ALA A 124 16.32 -5.89 6.61
N LYS A 125 15.82 -6.42 5.50
CA LYS A 125 14.77 -5.80 4.70
C LYS A 125 13.42 -6.16 5.30
N ALA A 126 12.58 -5.14 5.52
CA ALA A 126 11.20 -5.39 5.91
C ALA A 126 10.40 -5.91 4.71
N ALA A 127 9.26 -6.54 4.96
CA ALA A 127 8.38 -7.00 3.91
C ALA A 127 6.91 -6.63 4.14
N GLY A 128 6.15 -6.57 3.05
CA GLY A 128 4.71 -6.37 3.05
C GLY A 128 4.03 -7.08 1.89
N ILE A 129 2.72 -7.22 1.96
CA ILE A 129 1.92 -7.86 0.90
C ILE A 129 0.70 -7.00 0.61
N ALA A 130 0.44 -6.68 -0.65
CA ALA A 130 -0.79 -6.00 -1.04
C ALA A 130 -1.43 -6.69 -2.25
N HIS A 131 -2.76 -6.84 -2.18
CA HIS A 131 -3.54 -7.10 -3.38
C HIS A 131 -3.64 -5.81 -4.18
N ASP A 132 -3.32 -5.89 -5.47
CA ASP A 132 -3.57 -4.83 -6.42
C ASP A 132 -4.14 -5.43 -7.70
N ASP A 133 -5.22 -4.85 -8.24
CA ASP A 133 -5.88 -5.37 -9.44
C ASP A 133 -5.17 -4.98 -10.75
N GLY A 134 -4.13 -4.14 -10.70
CA GLY A 134 -3.41 -3.68 -11.88
C GLY A 134 -4.12 -2.56 -12.64
N GLU A 135 -5.28 -2.10 -12.17
CA GLU A 135 -6.14 -1.18 -12.90
C GLU A 135 -6.60 0.01 -12.06
N THR A 136 -6.91 -0.18 -10.77
CA THR A 136 -7.49 0.87 -9.90
C THR A 136 -6.52 1.41 -8.85
N PHE A 137 -5.32 0.83 -8.75
CA PHE A 137 -4.36 1.08 -7.67
C PHE A 137 -4.93 0.82 -6.27
N ASN A 138 -5.91 -0.09 -6.16
CA ASN A 138 -6.55 -0.44 -4.89
C ASN A 138 -5.57 -0.98 -3.84
N GLY A 139 -4.40 -1.47 -4.26
CA GLY A 139 -3.32 -1.89 -3.36
C GLY A 139 -2.62 -0.75 -2.65
N ALA A 140 -2.72 0.49 -3.14
CA ALA A 140 -2.01 1.64 -2.55
C ALA A 140 -2.39 1.87 -1.09
N THR A 141 -3.68 1.68 -0.74
CA THR A 141 -4.15 1.87 0.64
C THR A 141 -3.50 0.87 1.60
N VAL A 142 -3.43 -0.40 1.20
CA VAL A 142 -2.88 -1.48 2.04
C VAL A 142 -1.34 -1.39 2.09
N MET A 143 -0.70 -0.94 1.01
CA MET A 143 0.72 -0.61 1.00
C MET A 143 1.03 0.53 1.97
N ALA A 144 0.32 1.66 1.88
CA ALA A 144 0.48 2.80 2.77
C ALA A 144 0.23 2.43 4.23
N LEU A 145 -0.79 1.62 4.51
CA LEU A 145 -1.06 1.08 5.84
C LEU A 145 0.16 0.33 6.40
N GLN A 146 0.72 -0.60 5.61
CA GLN A 146 1.86 -1.41 6.05
C GLN A 146 3.13 -0.59 6.23
N VAL A 147 3.41 0.36 5.33
CA VAL A 147 4.50 1.33 5.50
C VAL A 147 4.32 2.12 6.80
N ALA A 148 3.10 2.58 7.11
CA ALA A 148 2.84 3.30 8.36
C ALA A 148 3.11 2.41 9.59
N LEU A 149 2.68 1.15 9.58
CA LEU A 149 2.95 0.20 10.66
C LEU A 149 4.46 -0.04 10.83
N LEU A 150 5.17 -0.31 9.73
CA LEU A 150 6.62 -0.50 9.69
C LEU A 150 7.36 0.69 10.32
N LEU A 151 6.95 1.91 9.99
CA LEU A 151 7.46 3.17 10.56
C LEU A 151 6.94 3.48 11.97
N GLY A 152 6.18 2.58 12.58
CA GLY A 152 5.79 2.66 13.98
C GLY A 152 4.51 3.45 14.26
N ALA A 153 3.71 3.76 13.24
CA ALA A 153 2.36 4.25 13.46
C ALA A 153 1.54 3.25 14.28
N SER A 154 0.74 3.77 15.19
CA SER A 154 -0.13 2.96 16.05
C SER A 154 -1.43 2.61 15.33
N LYS A 155 -2.03 1.48 15.70
CA LYS A 155 -3.39 1.13 15.29
C LYS A 155 -4.40 2.04 16.00
N ASP A 156 -5.27 2.66 15.21
CA ASP A 156 -6.44 3.37 15.70
C ASP A 156 -7.52 2.35 16.06
N SER A 157 -7.95 2.37 17.32
CA SER A 157 -9.01 1.46 17.78
C SER A 157 -9.73 2.04 18.98
N LEU A 158 -11.06 1.91 18.99
CA LEU A 158 -11.89 2.30 20.14
C LEU A 158 -11.46 1.60 21.45
N ARG A 159 -10.86 0.41 21.33
CA ARG A 159 -10.31 -0.38 22.46
C ARG A 159 -8.89 0.01 22.84
N ASN A 160 -8.13 0.63 21.93
CA ASN A 160 -6.79 1.10 22.23
C ASN A 160 -6.88 2.37 23.06
N ARG A 161 -6.60 2.28 24.37
CA ARG A 161 -6.64 3.43 25.29
C ARG A 161 -5.74 4.59 24.85
N ARG A 162 -4.66 4.31 24.09
CA ARG A 162 -3.73 5.34 23.60
C ARG A 162 -4.27 6.04 22.35
N CYS A 163 -4.88 5.31 21.43
CA CYS A 163 -5.40 5.85 20.17
C CYS A 163 -6.88 5.48 19.97
N ARG A 164 -7.75 6.11 20.77
CA ARG A 164 -9.22 5.96 20.66
C ARG A 164 -9.77 6.84 19.55
N SER A 165 -9.42 6.54 18.30
CA SER A 165 -10.07 7.16 17.15
C SER A 165 -11.26 6.30 16.73
N ALA A 166 -12.43 6.92 16.58
CA ALA A 166 -13.60 6.27 15.99
C ALA A 166 -13.32 6.06 14.50
N GLY A 167 -13.27 4.79 14.11
CA GLY A 167 -12.68 4.31 12.87
C GLY A 167 -12.95 5.19 11.66
N SER A 168 -11.87 5.55 10.98
CA SER A 168 -11.92 6.14 9.64
C SER A 168 -10.54 6.46 9.09
N HIS A 169 -9.50 6.58 9.92
CA HIS A 169 -8.14 6.90 9.45
C HIS A 169 -7.42 5.68 8.89
N LEU A 170 -6.32 5.89 8.17
CA LEU A 170 -5.54 4.84 7.51
C LEU A 170 -5.29 3.62 8.42
N THR A 171 -4.92 3.84 9.67
CA THR A 171 -4.59 2.80 10.65
C THR A 171 -5.78 2.29 11.48
N SER A 172 -7.03 2.52 11.03
CA SER A 172 -8.25 2.10 11.75
C SER A 172 -8.75 0.69 11.40
N SER A 173 -8.27 0.08 10.32
CA SER A 173 -8.68 -1.28 9.92
C SER A 173 -7.55 -2.00 9.16
N MET A 174 -7.62 -3.33 9.08
CA MET A 174 -6.66 -4.14 8.32
C MET A 174 -6.64 -3.85 6.80
N LYS A 175 -7.63 -3.11 6.28
CA LYS A 175 -7.72 -2.70 4.87
C LYS A 175 -7.47 -1.20 4.65
N GLY A 176 -7.14 -0.46 5.71
CA GLY A 176 -7.22 0.99 5.69
C GLY A 176 -8.57 1.51 6.19
N GLY A 177 -8.59 2.74 6.69
CA GLY A 177 -9.83 3.49 6.90
C GLY A 177 -10.25 4.29 5.67
N ILE A 178 -11.43 4.91 5.75
CA ILE A 178 -12.03 5.72 4.68
C ILE A 178 -11.25 7.02 4.42
N HIS A 179 -10.68 7.63 5.46
CA HIS A 179 -9.84 8.80 5.39
C HIS A 179 -8.42 8.39 4.97
N PRO A 180 -7.89 8.93 3.86
CA PRO A 180 -6.61 8.55 3.29
C PRO A 180 -5.43 9.25 3.98
N TYR A 181 -5.43 9.28 5.32
CA TYR A 181 -4.37 9.88 6.11
C TYR A 181 -4.33 9.29 7.52
N LEU A 182 -3.18 9.43 8.18
CA LEU A 182 -2.97 9.01 9.57
C LEU A 182 -3.79 9.89 10.52
N SER A 183 -4.33 9.28 11.59
CA SER A 183 -4.83 10.04 12.73
C SER A 183 -3.67 10.76 13.44
N GLU A 184 -3.99 11.78 14.23
CA GLU A 184 -2.97 12.47 15.03
C GLU A 184 -2.22 11.50 15.98
N CYS A 185 -2.93 10.53 16.55
CA CYS A 185 -2.31 9.55 17.44
C CYS A 185 -1.33 8.62 16.70
N SER A 186 -1.69 8.20 15.49
CA SER A 186 -0.84 7.36 14.65
C SER A 186 0.37 8.12 14.14
N LYS A 187 0.22 9.40 13.80
CA LYS A 187 1.35 10.29 13.48
C LYS A 187 2.31 10.44 14.66
N ASN A 188 1.80 10.73 15.85
CA ASN A 188 2.64 10.90 17.05
C ASN A 188 3.40 9.62 17.39
N SER A 189 2.79 8.44 17.24
CA SER A 189 3.48 7.16 17.46
C SER A 189 4.60 6.92 16.45
N LEU A 190 4.39 7.30 15.18
CA LEU A 190 5.40 7.23 14.13
C LEU A 190 6.55 8.21 14.42
N GLN A 191 6.24 9.46 14.77
CA GLN A 191 7.23 10.48 15.15
C GLN A 191 8.07 10.03 16.34
N ASP A 192 7.42 9.52 17.40
CA ASP A 192 8.10 8.97 18.57
C ASP A 192 9.07 7.85 18.18
N PHE A 193 8.65 6.95 17.29
CA PHE A 193 9.51 5.87 16.82
C PHE A 193 10.69 6.40 15.99
N TYR A 194 10.46 7.35 15.09
CA TYR A 194 11.50 8.00 14.32
C TYR A 194 12.54 8.67 15.22
N TYR A 195 12.11 9.59 16.10
CA TYR A 195 13.02 10.38 16.93
C TYR A 195 13.79 9.56 17.97
N ARG A 196 13.21 8.48 18.49
CA ARG A 196 13.94 7.54 19.36
C ARG A 196 15.08 6.81 18.65
N ASN A 197 15.01 6.72 17.33
CA ASN A 197 15.95 5.94 16.52
C ASN A 197 16.76 6.81 15.56
N PHE A 198 16.46 8.11 15.48
CA PHE A 198 17.06 9.03 14.51
C PHE A 198 18.59 9.09 14.62
N GLU A 199 19.13 9.09 15.84
CA GLU A 199 20.58 9.16 16.08
C GLU A 199 21.30 7.82 15.93
N ARG A 200 20.61 6.73 15.57
CA ARG A 200 21.27 5.43 15.43
C ARG A 200 22.26 5.46 14.26
N PRO A 201 23.50 4.96 14.48
CA PRO A 201 24.44 4.80 13.38
C PRO A 201 23.90 3.76 12.40
N ASN A 202 24.10 4.03 11.10
CA ASN A 202 23.75 3.13 9.98
C ASN A 202 22.27 2.80 9.81
N ILE A 203 21.35 3.61 10.36
CA ILE A 203 19.91 3.38 10.12
C ILE A 203 19.57 3.51 8.63
N CYS A 204 18.79 2.56 8.10
CA CYS A 204 18.64 2.37 6.65
C CYS A 204 17.94 3.54 5.93
N TRP A 205 16.97 4.20 6.56
CA TRP A 205 16.15 5.26 5.97
C TRP A 205 16.84 6.64 5.81
N LYS A 206 18.16 6.74 5.99
CA LYS A 206 18.92 8.01 5.90
C LYS A 206 19.58 8.24 4.55
N ASP A 207 19.59 7.24 3.68
CA ASP A 207 20.18 7.33 2.36
C ASP A 207 19.20 7.97 1.35
N SER A 208 19.68 8.16 0.12
CA SER A 208 18.88 8.72 -0.99
C SER A 208 18.83 7.68 -2.11
N PRO A 209 17.70 6.98 -2.28
CA PRO A 209 17.58 5.95 -3.29
C PRO A 209 17.58 6.55 -4.70
N ILE A 210 18.02 5.76 -5.69
CA ILE A 210 17.86 6.08 -7.11
C ILE A 210 16.50 5.52 -7.57
N PRO A 211 15.56 6.35 -8.05
CA PRO A 211 14.28 5.87 -8.55
C PRO A 211 14.44 4.96 -9.77
N ALA A 212 13.62 3.91 -9.84
CA ALA A 212 13.54 2.99 -10.98
C ALA A 212 13.00 3.68 -12.24
N ASP A 213 12.11 4.66 -12.06
CA ASP A 213 11.54 5.50 -13.12
C ASP A 213 11.80 6.97 -12.75
N GLN A 214 12.92 7.52 -13.25
CA GLN A 214 13.38 8.85 -12.86
C GLN A 214 12.47 9.96 -13.38
N GLY A 215 12.03 10.83 -12.48
CA GLY A 215 11.16 11.97 -12.82
C GLY A 215 9.68 11.62 -12.95
N ASN A 216 9.29 10.36 -12.74
CA ASN A 216 7.89 9.97 -12.74
C ASN A 216 7.22 10.32 -11.41
N GLU A 217 6.49 11.45 -11.43
CA GLU A 217 5.63 11.90 -10.34
C GLU A 217 4.13 11.62 -10.61
N HIS A 218 3.84 10.74 -11.57
CA HIS A 218 2.46 10.49 -12.01
C HIS A 218 1.62 9.90 -10.87
N LEU A 219 0.37 10.37 -10.83
CA LEU A 219 -0.68 9.82 -10.00
C LEU A 219 -1.65 8.99 -10.87
N PRO A 220 -2.60 8.24 -10.29
CA PRO A 220 -3.50 7.38 -11.05
C PRO A 220 -4.23 8.09 -12.19
N MET A 221 -4.58 9.37 -11.99
CA MET A 221 -5.21 10.18 -13.03
C MET A 221 -4.33 10.41 -14.27
N ASP A 222 -3.02 10.50 -14.09
CA ASP A 222 -2.09 10.70 -15.21
C ASP A 222 -1.89 9.37 -15.95
N PHE A 223 -1.76 8.26 -15.21
CA PHE A 223 -1.74 6.91 -15.78
C PHE A 223 -2.98 6.63 -16.66
N TYR A 224 -4.18 6.96 -16.17
CA TYR A 224 -5.41 6.78 -16.95
C TYR A 224 -5.41 7.60 -18.25
N LYS A 225 -5.02 8.89 -18.17
CA LYS A 225 -4.93 9.76 -19.35
C LYS A 225 -3.97 9.20 -20.40
N GLU A 226 -2.79 8.74 -19.98
CA GLU A 226 -1.79 8.17 -20.88
C GLU A 226 -2.28 6.91 -21.58
N LYS A 227 -3.01 6.06 -20.85
CA LYS A 227 -3.59 4.84 -21.41
C LYS A 227 -4.87 5.11 -22.22
N GLY A 228 -5.33 6.37 -22.31
CA GLY A 228 -6.50 6.76 -23.08
C GLY A 228 -7.83 6.23 -22.49
N HIS A 229 -7.86 5.96 -21.19
CA HIS A 229 -9.07 5.54 -20.50
C HIS A 229 -9.28 6.32 -19.19
N ASP A 230 -10.36 6.04 -18.48
CA ASP A 230 -10.66 6.63 -17.18
C ASP A 230 -10.94 5.53 -16.13
N TYR A 231 -11.21 5.95 -14.89
CA TYR A 231 -11.59 5.05 -13.81
C TYR A 231 -12.87 4.24 -14.12
N CYS A 232 -13.78 4.79 -14.92
CA CYS A 232 -15.03 4.12 -15.26
C CYS A 232 -14.85 3.02 -16.29
N TYR A 233 -13.94 3.24 -17.24
CA TYR A 233 -13.53 2.24 -18.22
C TYR A 233 -13.01 0.97 -17.56
N VAL A 234 -12.24 1.12 -16.47
CA VAL A 234 -11.71 0.01 -15.66
C VAL A 234 -12.84 -0.82 -15.04
N HIS A 235 -13.88 -0.17 -14.50
CA HIS A 235 -14.93 -0.87 -13.77
C HIS A 235 -16.00 -1.57 -14.63
N SER A 236 -16.15 -1.22 -15.91
CA SER A 236 -16.82 -2.09 -16.89
C SER A 236 -16.66 -1.59 -18.32
N THR A 237 -16.67 -2.53 -19.27
CA THR A 237 -16.84 -2.25 -20.71
C THR A 237 -18.18 -1.61 -21.09
N ARG A 238 -19.09 -1.43 -20.12
CA ARG A 238 -20.42 -0.83 -20.28
C ARG A 238 -20.51 0.62 -19.77
N PHE A 239 -19.49 1.12 -19.08
CA PHE A 239 -19.44 2.53 -18.70
C PHE A 239 -18.76 3.32 -19.82
N THR A 240 -19.35 4.45 -20.21
CA THR A 240 -18.90 5.21 -21.38
C THR A 240 -18.19 6.50 -21.04
N SER A 241 -18.43 7.03 -19.84
CA SER A 241 -18.05 8.40 -19.49
C SER A 241 -17.86 8.56 -17.98
N LEU A 242 -16.69 9.04 -17.59
CA LEU A 242 -16.47 9.71 -16.31
C LEU A 242 -17.23 11.05 -16.30
N TYR A 243 -18.08 11.25 -15.30
CA TYR A 243 -18.67 12.56 -15.02
C TYR A 243 -18.46 12.93 -13.56
N THR A 244 -18.54 14.23 -13.26
CA THR A 244 -18.52 14.69 -11.86
C THR A 244 -19.84 14.35 -11.20
N CYS A 245 -19.82 13.58 -10.11
CA CYS A 245 -21.03 13.31 -9.34
C CYS A 245 -21.69 14.64 -8.93
N LYS A 246 -23.03 14.74 -9.06
CA LYS A 246 -23.74 15.85 -8.41
C LYS A 246 -23.44 15.78 -6.91
N PRO A 247 -22.98 16.87 -6.28
CA PRO A 247 -22.72 16.86 -4.86
C PRO A 247 -24.01 16.45 -4.14
N LEU A 248 -23.94 15.43 -3.29
CA LEU A 248 -25.01 15.19 -2.33
C LEU A 248 -25.19 16.49 -1.54
N LYS A 249 -26.44 16.93 -1.34
CA LYS A 249 -26.78 18.11 -0.53
C LYS A 249 -26.46 17.86 0.95
N VAL A 250 -25.21 17.62 1.26
CA VAL A 250 -24.65 17.59 2.61
C VAL A 250 -23.68 18.75 2.62
N GLY A 251 -23.85 19.70 3.54
CA GLY A 251 -23.21 21.02 3.56
C GLY A 251 -21.69 21.00 3.74
N VAL A 252 -20.98 20.31 2.85
CA VAL A 252 -19.54 20.29 2.71
C VAL A 252 -19.21 21.18 1.53
N ASP A 253 -18.38 22.19 1.77
CA ASP A 253 -17.86 23.08 0.74
C ASP A 253 -17.25 22.24 -0.41
N PRO A 254 -17.78 22.31 -1.66
CA PRO A 254 -17.36 21.47 -2.77
C PRO A 254 -15.95 21.73 -3.29
N ALA A 255 -15.22 22.70 -2.72
CA ALA A 255 -14.00 23.24 -3.31
C ALA A 255 -12.78 22.28 -3.28
N ALA A 256 -12.78 21.17 -2.55
CA ALA A 256 -11.54 20.40 -2.36
C ALA A 256 -11.42 19.09 -3.16
N CYS A 257 -12.48 18.34 -3.44
CA CYS A 257 -12.41 17.07 -4.18
C CYS A 257 -13.76 16.73 -4.81
N LYS A 258 -13.83 16.58 -6.14
CA LYS A 258 -15.01 16.09 -6.86
C LYS A 258 -14.95 14.56 -6.96
N ALA A 259 -15.98 13.86 -6.47
CA ALA A 259 -16.07 12.42 -6.66
C ALA A 259 -16.36 12.10 -8.14
N PRO A 260 -15.58 11.21 -8.79
CA PRO A 260 -15.91 10.70 -10.10
C PRO A 260 -17.09 9.73 -10.03
N CYS A 261 -18.03 9.88 -10.95
CA CYS A 261 -19.14 8.95 -11.18
C CYS A 261 -19.03 8.37 -12.59
N CYS A 262 -19.58 7.17 -12.78
CA CYS A 262 -19.55 6.43 -14.05
C CYS A 262 -20.94 6.28 -14.63
N GLU A 263 -21.14 6.75 -15.85
CA GLU A 263 -22.43 6.65 -16.55
C GLU A 263 -22.54 5.30 -17.27
N TYR A 264 -23.64 4.59 -17.03
CA TYR A 264 -23.87 3.25 -17.57
C TYR A 264 -24.64 3.31 -18.89
N ARG A 265 -24.18 2.59 -19.91
CA ARG A 265 -24.92 2.45 -21.16
C ARG A 265 -25.99 1.34 -21.05
N ARG A 266 -27.26 1.70 -20.87
CA ARG A 266 -28.40 0.76 -20.95
C ARG A 266 -29.21 1.04 -22.23
N GLY A 267 -28.90 0.32 -23.30
CA GLY A 267 -29.79 0.24 -24.47
C GLY A 267 -30.01 1.53 -25.26
N GLY A 268 -28.95 2.23 -25.67
CA GLY A 268 -29.03 3.24 -26.74
C GLY A 268 -29.55 4.63 -26.35
N GLU A 269 -29.96 4.87 -25.12
CA GLU A 269 -30.30 6.21 -24.62
C GLU A 269 -29.41 6.61 -23.44
N TYR A 270 -28.86 7.83 -23.51
CA TYR A 270 -28.07 8.47 -22.45
C TYR A 270 -29.03 8.92 -21.33
N ARG A 271 -28.73 8.60 -20.07
CA ARG A 271 -29.52 9.02 -18.90
C ARG A 271 -28.64 9.29 -17.68
#